data_AF-A0A926A924-F1
#
_entry.id   AF-A0A926A924-F1
#
_cell.length_a   1.000
_cell.length_b   1.000
_cell.length_c   1.000
_cell.angle_alpha   90.00
_cell.angle_beta   90.00
_cell.angle_gamma   90.00
#
_symmetry.space_group_name_H-M   'P 1'
#
loop_
_entity.id
_entity.type
_entity.pdbx_description
1 polymer ?
#
loop_
_entity_poly.entity_id
_entity_poly.type
_entity_poly.pdbx_seq_one_letter_code
_entity_poly.pdbx_strand_id
1 'polypeptide(L)'
;MTRIFNDPVDFKDEVLIGFGAAYARYVRRVPGASGFVRAAGPVPGAVSLVVGGGSGHYPSYSGVVGPGFATGCVLGDVFTSPSAEQVHRIGRAADGGAGIVLAFGNYAGDRLNFAAARERLLGDGIDTRIVYVTDDLASAPPEEADRRRGIAGTFVVYKIGGAAATRGADLDTVERLMLAANAATRSFGVAFRGCTFPGRGEPLFAVEDGRMEFGLGIHGEPGVRSASWMPAAELAGVLVDAV
;
A
#
# COMPACT_ATOMS: atom_id res chain seq x y z
N MET A 1 17.96 -13.48 -15.06
CA MET A 1 16.58 -13.10 -15.44
C MET A 1 16.67 -11.82 -16.25
N THR A 2 16.12 -11.79 -17.47
CA THR A 2 16.11 -10.60 -18.33
C THR A 2 15.11 -9.58 -17.78
N ARG A 3 15.48 -8.29 -17.75
CA ARG A 3 14.61 -7.19 -17.27
C ARG A 3 14.46 -6.16 -18.39
N ILE A 4 13.31 -5.48 -18.41
CA ILE A 4 12.98 -4.46 -19.41
C ILE A 4 12.74 -3.15 -18.65
N PHE A 5 13.61 -2.17 -18.88
CA PHE A 5 13.51 -0.80 -18.41
C PHE A 5 14.45 0.06 -19.26
N ASN A 6 14.20 1.38 -19.32
CA ASN A 6 15.12 2.33 -19.94
C ASN A 6 16.19 2.75 -18.92
N ASP A 7 16.08 3.94 -18.33
CA ASP A 7 16.92 4.38 -17.22
C ASP A 7 16.29 3.98 -15.87
N PRO A 8 17.03 3.31 -14.95
CA PRO A 8 16.55 3.02 -13.60
C PRO A 8 16.03 4.23 -12.82
N VAL A 9 16.58 5.42 -13.05
CA VAL A 9 16.17 6.67 -12.38
C VAL A 9 14.75 7.06 -12.78
N ASP A 10 14.41 6.87 -14.06
CA ASP A 10 13.12 7.25 -14.61
C ASP A 10 12.04 6.15 -14.46
N PHE A 11 12.44 4.96 -13.98
CA PHE A 11 11.60 3.75 -13.98
C PHE A 11 10.19 3.97 -13.39
N LYS A 12 10.11 4.60 -12.21
CA LYS A 12 8.81 4.88 -11.57
C LYS A 12 7.97 5.83 -12.45
N ASP A 13 8.57 6.88 -12.98
CA ASP A 13 7.84 7.88 -13.77
C ASP A 13 7.37 7.31 -15.11
N GLU A 14 8.15 6.47 -15.76
CA GLU A 14 7.75 5.72 -16.96
C GLU A 14 6.58 4.76 -16.67
N VAL A 15 6.60 4.07 -15.52
CA VAL A 15 5.47 3.23 -15.09
C VAL A 15 4.21 4.08 -14.90
N LEU A 16 4.33 5.27 -14.32
CA LEU A 16 3.19 6.17 -14.13
C LEU A 16 2.64 6.70 -15.47
N ILE A 17 3.51 7.03 -16.43
CA ILE A 17 3.12 7.43 -17.78
C ILE A 17 2.38 6.28 -18.47
N GLY A 18 2.98 5.09 -18.47
CA GLY A 18 2.42 3.89 -19.10
C GLY A 18 1.07 3.49 -18.49
N PHE A 19 0.96 3.45 -17.16
CA PHE A 19 -0.30 3.13 -16.47
C PHE A 19 -1.38 4.17 -16.77
N GLY A 20 -1.04 5.46 -16.74
CA GLY A 20 -1.97 6.54 -17.06
C GLY A 20 -2.50 6.45 -18.49
N ALA A 21 -1.65 6.11 -19.45
CA ALA A 21 -2.05 5.91 -20.85
C ALA A 21 -2.93 4.67 -21.03
N ALA A 22 -2.54 3.53 -20.43
CA ALA A 22 -3.27 2.26 -20.57
C ALA A 22 -4.65 2.28 -19.90
N TYR A 23 -4.81 3.03 -18.80
CA TYR A 23 -6.01 3.04 -17.97
C TYR A 23 -6.68 4.42 -17.85
N ALA A 24 -6.53 5.27 -18.87
CA ALA A 24 -7.11 6.63 -18.91
C ALA A 24 -8.63 6.67 -18.69
N ARG A 25 -9.34 5.56 -18.96
CA ARG A 25 -10.77 5.38 -18.64
C ARG A 25 -11.06 5.41 -17.13
N TYR A 26 -10.14 4.90 -16.32
CA TYR A 26 -10.35 4.64 -14.90
C TYR A 26 -9.64 5.64 -14.01
N VAL A 27 -8.46 6.11 -14.43
CA VAL A 27 -7.60 6.99 -13.66
C VAL A 27 -7.16 8.22 -14.45
N ARG A 28 -6.84 9.29 -13.73
CA ARG A 28 -6.15 10.46 -14.28
C ARG A 28 -4.98 10.85 -13.37
N ARG A 29 -3.90 11.33 -13.98
CA ARG A 29 -2.75 11.90 -13.26
C ARG A 29 -3.19 13.17 -12.54
N VAL A 30 -2.59 13.44 -11.38
CA VAL A 30 -2.73 14.72 -10.69
C VAL A 30 -1.49 15.56 -11.03
N PRO A 31 -1.65 16.79 -11.57
CA PRO A 31 -0.51 17.63 -11.93
C PRO A 31 0.46 17.85 -10.77
N GLY A 32 1.75 17.68 -11.02
CA GLY A 32 2.80 17.81 -10.00
C GLY A 32 2.77 16.72 -8.92
N ALA A 33 1.95 15.67 -9.06
CA ALA A 33 1.87 14.58 -8.11
C ALA A 33 2.18 13.21 -8.75
N SER A 34 2.85 12.36 -7.97
CA SER A 34 3.22 11.00 -8.28
C SER A 34 2.08 10.09 -7.83
N GLY A 35 1.06 9.99 -8.68
CA GLY A 35 -0.13 9.24 -8.34
C GLY A 35 -1.28 9.47 -9.29
N PHE A 36 -2.45 8.99 -8.87
CA PHE A 36 -3.67 9.02 -9.65
C PHE A 36 -4.87 9.33 -8.75
N VAL A 37 -5.90 9.90 -9.36
CA VAL A 37 -7.27 9.85 -8.83
C VAL A 37 -8.16 9.18 -9.87
N ARG A 38 -9.37 8.77 -9.46
CA ARG A 38 -10.39 8.31 -10.41
C ARG A 38 -10.54 9.31 -11.56
N ALA A 39 -10.68 8.82 -12.78
CA ALA A 39 -10.86 9.67 -13.97
C ALA A 39 -12.08 10.60 -13.82
N ALA A 40 -13.18 10.08 -13.25
CA ALA A 40 -14.39 10.84 -12.93
C ALA A 40 -14.24 11.80 -11.73
N GLY A 41 -13.10 11.79 -11.03
CA GLY A 41 -12.90 12.55 -9.80
C GLY A 41 -13.50 11.89 -8.55
N PRO A 42 -13.41 12.57 -7.39
CA PRO A 42 -14.09 12.15 -6.17
C PRO A 42 -15.61 12.29 -6.31
N VAL A 43 -16.35 11.51 -5.52
CA VAL A 43 -17.82 11.58 -5.50
C VAL A 43 -18.23 12.68 -4.53
N PRO A 44 -18.97 13.72 -4.97
CA PRO A 44 -19.41 14.80 -4.08
C PRO A 44 -20.20 14.27 -2.89
N GLY A 45 -19.87 14.76 -1.69
CA GLY A 45 -20.52 14.37 -0.44
C GLY A 45 -20.18 12.97 0.07
N ALA A 46 -19.21 12.27 -0.54
CA ALA A 46 -18.75 10.96 -0.09
C ALA A 46 -17.32 11.01 0.46
N VAL A 47 -17.05 10.18 1.47
CA VAL A 47 -15.71 10.00 2.04
C VAL A 47 -14.75 9.53 0.94
N SER A 48 -13.55 10.08 0.93
CA SER A 48 -12.53 9.70 -0.05
C SER A 48 -11.43 8.88 0.58
N LEU A 49 -11.20 7.68 0.01
CA LEU A 49 -10.10 6.81 0.40
C LEU A 49 -8.88 7.08 -0.48
N VAL A 50 -7.78 7.53 0.11
CA VAL A 50 -6.49 7.70 -0.57
C VAL A 50 -5.50 6.68 -0.01
N VAL A 51 -4.95 5.85 -0.91
CA VAL A 51 -3.98 4.81 -0.54
C VAL A 51 -2.59 5.12 -1.07
N GLY A 52 -1.53 4.59 -0.47
CA GLY A 52 -0.20 4.80 -1.05
C GLY A 52 0.96 4.28 -0.26
N GLY A 53 2.15 4.54 -0.80
CA GLY A 53 3.44 4.12 -0.27
C GLY A 53 4.49 4.02 -1.37
N GLY A 54 5.61 3.35 -1.09
CA GLY A 54 6.63 3.09 -2.12
C GLY A 54 6.10 2.27 -3.29
N SER A 55 6.61 2.54 -4.50
CA SER A 55 6.29 1.75 -5.69
C SER A 55 7.03 0.41 -5.69
N GLY A 56 6.70 -0.48 -6.64
CA GLY A 56 7.27 -1.83 -6.75
C GLY A 56 6.32 -2.96 -6.32
N HIS A 57 5.15 -2.61 -5.76
CA HIS A 57 4.15 -3.56 -5.24
C HIS A 57 2.93 -3.73 -6.15
N TYR A 58 3.13 -3.64 -7.47
CA TYR A 58 2.04 -3.65 -8.45
C TYR A 58 1.17 -4.92 -8.32
N PRO A 59 -0.17 -4.81 -8.37
CA PRO A 59 -0.96 -3.65 -8.78
C PRO A 59 -1.15 -2.57 -7.70
N SER A 60 -0.67 -2.77 -6.47
CA SER A 60 -0.71 -1.73 -5.45
C SER A 60 0.22 -0.57 -5.85
N TYR A 61 -0.21 0.69 -5.86
CA TYR A 61 -1.52 1.19 -5.44
C TYR A 61 -2.44 1.59 -6.61
N SER A 62 -1.89 1.83 -7.81
CA SER A 62 -2.65 2.37 -8.95
C SER A 62 -3.77 1.46 -9.42
N GLY A 63 -3.59 0.14 -9.35
CA GLY A 63 -4.58 -0.85 -9.79
C GLY A 63 -5.79 -0.99 -8.88
N VAL A 64 -5.79 -0.33 -7.71
CA VAL A 64 -6.94 -0.32 -6.78
C VAL A 64 -7.68 1.03 -6.74
N VAL A 65 -7.35 1.95 -7.65
CA VAL A 65 -8.11 3.20 -7.83
C VAL A 65 -9.33 2.94 -8.71
N GLY A 66 -10.52 3.10 -8.14
CA GLY A 66 -11.77 2.87 -8.85
C GLY A 66 -13.00 2.86 -7.94
N PRO A 67 -14.22 2.86 -8.53
CA PRO A 67 -15.47 2.78 -7.78
C PRO A 67 -15.51 1.57 -6.84
N GLY A 68 -16.00 1.74 -5.60
CA GLY A 68 -16.04 0.66 -4.61
C GLY A 68 -14.69 0.31 -3.97
N PHE A 69 -13.62 1.03 -4.32
CA PHE A 69 -12.26 0.87 -3.78
C PHE A 69 -11.64 2.27 -3.54
N ALA A 70 -10.40 2.55 -3.94
CA ALA A 70 -9.75 3.83 -3.65
C ALA A 70 -10.25 4.96 -4.56
N THR A 71 -10.26 6.18 -4.02
CA THR A 71 -10.55 7.43 -4.76
C THR A 71 -9.30 7.96 -5.43
N GLY A 72 -8.15 7.78 -4.80
CA GLY A 72 -6.85 8.06 -5.40
C GLY A 72 -5.74 7.24 -4.76
N CYS A 73 -4.57 7.29 -5.39
CA CYS A 73 -3.36 6.73 -4.87
C CYS A 73 -2.17 7.66 -5.04
N VAL A 74 -1.18 7.48 -4.17
CA VAL A 74 0.11 8.15 -4.21
C VAL A 74 1.23 7.11 -4.20
N LEU A 75 2.22 7.29 -5.07
CA LEU A 75 3.37 6.41 -5.21
C LEU A 75 4.66 7.19 -4.96
N GLY A 76 5.51 6.67 -4.07
CA GLY A 76 6.90 7.10 -3.98
C GLY A 76 7.81 6.35 -4.97
N ASP A 77 9.11 6.57 -4.85
CA ASP A 77 10.10 5.76 -5.56
C ASP A 77 10.06 4.30 -5.11
N VAL A 78 10.80 3.44 -5.79
CA VAL A 78 10.72 2.00 -5.54
C VAL A 78 11.11 1.72 -4.09
N PHE A 79 10.18 1.12 -3.33
CA PHE A 79 10.27 0.84 -1.89
C PHE A 79 10.54 2.05 -0.98
N THR A 80 10.25 3.26 -1.45
CA THR A 80 10.45 4.50 -0.68
C THR A 80 9.15 5.26 -0.56
N SER A 81 8.77 5.67 0.66
CA SER A 81 7.56 6.46 0.92
C SER A 81 7.49 7.69 0.00
N PRO A 82 6.30 8.04 -0.53
CA PRO A 82 6.10 9.35 -1.16
C PRO A 82 6.30 10.46 -0.12
N SER A 83 6.68 11.65 -0.60
CA SER A 83 6.81 12.81 0.29
C SER A 83 5.44 13.34 0.74
N ALA A 84 5.38 14.00 1.88
CA ALA A 84 4.16 14.62 2.40
C ALA A 84 3.47 15.56 1.40
N GLU A 85 4.24 16.27 0.56
CA GLU A 85 3.71 17.13 -0.52
C GLU A 85 2.93 16.32 -1.55
N GLN A 86 3.43 15.15 -1.94
CA GLN A 86 2.80 14.29 -2.93
C GLN A 86 1.48 13.74 -2.39
N VAL A 87 1.48 13.28 -1.13
CA VAL A 87 0.27 12.81 -0.44
C VAL A 87 -0.75 13.94 -0.31
N HIS A 88 -0.33 15.15 0.07
CA HIS A 88 -1.19 16.33 0.18
C HIS A 88 -1.85 16.70 -1.14
N ARG A 89 -1.09 16.75 -2.25
CA ARG A 89 -1.63 17.02 -3.60
C ARG A 89 -2.67 15.99 -4.04
N ILE A 90 -2.41 14.70 -3.81
CA ILE A 90 -3.38 13.64 -4.11
C ILE A 90 -4.62 13.77 -3.22
N GLY A 91 -4.44 14.00 -1.92
CA GLY A 91 -5.53 14.21 -0.97
C GLY A 91 -6.45 15.36 -1.42
N ARG A 92 -5.88 16.52 -1.74
CA ARG A 92 -6.62 17.67 -2.28
C ARG A 92 -7.37 17.35 -3.57
N ALA A 93 -6.74 16.63 -4.49
CA ALA A 93 -7.38 16.24 -5.75
C ALA A 93 -8.47 15.17 -5.58
N ALA A 94 -8.44 14.45 -4.46
CA ALA A 94 -9.39 13.41 -4.08
C ALA A 94 -10.46 13.91 -3.11
N ASP A 95 -10.48 15.17 -2.70
CA ASP A 95 -11.48 15.66 -1.74
C ASP A 95 -12.88 15.75 -2.38
N GLY A 96 -13.82 14.99 -1.81
CA GLY A 96 -15.24 15.00 -2.18
C GLY A 96 -16.11 15.85 -1.25
N GLY A 97 -15.55 16.47 -0.22
CA GLY A 97 -16.25 17.32 0.75
C GLY A 97 -16.86 16.61 1.96
N ALA A 98 -16.63 15.30 2.12
CA ALA A 98 -17.06 14.53 3.30
C ALA A 98 -15.87 13.89 4.07
N GLY A 99 -14.67 14.46 3.88
CA GLY A 99 -13.45 14.02 4.54
C GLY A 99 -12.69 12.92 3.80
N ILE A 100 -11.48 12.65 4.29
CA ILE A 100 -10.50 11.75 3.67
C ILE A 100 -10.00 10.73 4.68
N VAL A 101 -9.88 9.48 4.25
CA VAL A 101 -9.07 8.46 4.94
C VAL A 101 -7.80 8.22 4.14
N LEU A 102 -6.65 8.50 4.76
CA LEU A 102 -5.34 8.11 4.26
C LEU A 102 -5.02 6.69 4.79
N ALA A 103 -4.78 5.71 3.91
CA ALA A 103 -4.54 4.34 4.32
C ALA A 103 -3.33 3.70 3.63
N PHE A 104 -2.46 3.08 4.42
CA PHE A 104 -1.17 2.55 3.96
C PHE A 104 -0.66 1.45 4.89
N GLY A 105 0.32 0.65 4.42
CA GLY A 105 1.00 -0.33 5.26
C GLY A 105 1.84 0.34 6.34
N ASN A 106 1.91 -0.25 7.54
CA ASN A 106 2.57 0.39 8.68
C ASN A 106 4.12 0.36 8.60
N TYR A 107 4.69 1.33 7.89
CA TYR A 107 6.15 1.54 7.76
C TYR A 107 6.54 2.94 8.23
N ALA A 108 7.71 3.07 8.87
CA ALA A 108 8.14 4.32 9.50
C ALA A 108 8.16 5.52 8.55
N GLY A 109 8.67 5.35 7.33
CA GLY A 109 8.71 6.40 6.31
C GLY A 109 7.32 6.86 5.88
N ASP A 110 6.40 5.92 5.67
CA ASP A 110 5.01 6.23 5.32
C ASP A 110 4.30 6.92 6.51
N ARG A 111 4.49 6.43 7.74
CA ARG A 111 3.90 7.07 8.94
C ARG A 111 4.28 8.54 9.04
N LEU A 112 5.55 8.86 8.86
CA LEU A 112 6.06 10.23 8.94
C LEU A 112 5.46 11.13 7.84
N ASN A 113 5.53 10.69 6.58
CA ASN A 113 5.08 11.50 5.46
C ASN A 113 3.56 11.68 5.42
N PHE A 114 2.79 10.63 5.70
CA PHE A 114 1.33 10.70 5.68
C PHE A 114 0.78 11.44 6.90
N ALA A 115 1.42 11.37 8.07
CA ALA A 115 1.07 12.22 9.21
C ALA A 115 1.28 13.70 8.88
N ALA A 116 2.44 14.06 8.30
CA ALA A 116 2.70 15.44 7.88
C ALA A 116 1.70 15.91 6.79
N ALA A 117 1.31 15.03 5.87
CA ALA A 117 0.29 15.36 4.87
C ALA A 117 -1.10 15.54 5.47
N ARG A 118 -1.48 14.72 6.46
CA ARG A 118 -2.73 14.87 7.22
C ARG A 118 -2.79 16.24 7.88
N GLU A 119 -1.75 16.66 8.59
CA GLU A 119 -1.74 17.99 9.24
C GLU A 119 -1.96 19.13 8.24
N ARG A 120 -1.40 19.00 7.03
CA ARG A 120 -1.62 19.97 5.95
C ARG A 120 -3.05 19.94 5.41
N LEU A 121 -3.64 18.76 5.24
CA LEU A 121 -5.04 18.63 4.81
C LEU A 121 -6.02 19.18 5.86
N LEU A 122 -5.73 18.95 7.14
CA LEU A 122 -6.48 19.56 8.25
C LEU A 122 -6.36 21.08 8.24
N GLY A 123 -5.15 21.62 7.98
CA GLY A 123 -4.93 23.06 7.80
C GLY A 123 -5.69 23.67 6.62
N ASP A 124 -6.00 22.86 5.60
CA ASP A 124 -6.86 23.23 4.47
C ASP A 124 -8.37 23.10 4.77
N GLY A 125 -8.74 22.69 5.98
CA GLY A 125 -10.13 22.48 6.39
C GLY A 125 -10.73 21.14 5.97
N ILE A 126 -9.91 20.17 5.56
CA ILE A 126 -10.36 18.85 5.11
C ILE A 126 -10.21 17.85 6.25
N ASP A 127 -11.34 17.38 6.79
CA ASP A 127 -11.31 16.40 7.88
C ASP A 127 -10.64 15.09 7.40
N THR A 128 -9.51 14.74 8.01
CA THR A 128 -8.62 13.69 7.52
C THR A 128 -8.22 12.72 8.64
N ARG A 129 -8.42 11.42 8.38
CA ARG A 129 -8.04 10.30 9.26
C ARG A 129 -6.91 9.49 8.66
N ILE A 130 -6.19 8.73 9.49
CA ILE A 130 -5.16 7.79 9.05
C ILE A 130 -5.53 6.39 9.53
N VAL A 131 -5.48 5.41 8.63
CA VAL A 131 -5.56 3.99 8.96
C VAL A 131 -4.25 3.31 8.60
N TYR A 132 -3.52 2.86 9.64
CA TYR A 132 -2.34 2.01 9.49
C TYR A 132 -2.79 0.55 9.37
N VAL A 133 -2.40 -0.14 8.31
CA VAL A 133 -2.64 -1.58 8.18
C VAL A 133 -1.49 -2.34 8.83
N THR A 134 -1.82 -3.34 9.66
CA THR A 134 -0.89 -4.02 10.58
C THR A 134 -1.10 -5.54 10.55
N ASP A 135 -1.31 -6.11 9.36
CA ASP A 135 -1.71 -7.51 9.18
C ASP A 135 -0.55 -8.52 9.24
N ASP A 136 0.70 -8.07 9.14
CA ASP A 136 1.88 -8.96 9.08
C ASP A 136 2.23 -9.57 10.45
N LEU A 137 1.85 -10.82 10.64
CA LEU A 137 2.07 -11.57 11.87
C LEU A 137 3.55 -11.81 12.21
N ALA A 138 4.43 -11.85 11.21
CA ALA A 138 5.84 -12.13 11.46
C ALA A 138 6.58 -10.91 12.02
N SER A 139 6.04 -9.71 11.84
CA SER A 139 6.79 -8.49 12.10
C SER A 139 6.78 -8.00 13.55
N ALA A 140 5.79 -8.42 14.34
CA ALA A 140 5.71 -8.15 15.78
C ALA A 140 4.71 -9.12 16.45
N PRO A 141 4.93 -9.47 17.73
CA PRO A 141 4.06 -10.37 18.47
C PRO A 141 2.68 -9.73 18.78
N PRO A 142 1.67 -10.50 19.22
CA PRO A 142 0.31 -9.99 19.45
C PRO A 142 0.21 -8.80 20.42
N GLU A 143 1.04 -8.77 21.45
CA GLU A 143 1.14 -7.67 22.42
C GLU A 143 1.64 -6.35 21.81
N GLU A 144 2.27 -6.41 20.64
CA GLU A 144 2.78 -5.28 19.87
C GLU A 144 2.12 -5.22 18.48
N ALA A 145 0.86 -5.61 18.38
CA ALA A 145 0.16 -5.70 17.09
C ALA A 145 0.12 -4.38 16.30
N ASP A 146 0.17 -3.23 16.98
CA ASP A 146 0.24 -1.89 16.39
C ASP A 146 1.59 -1.58 15.73
N ARG A 147 2.64 -2.34 16.07
CA ARG A 147 3.97 -2.25 15.46
C ARG A 147 4.14 -3.15 14.24
N ARG A 148 3.17 -4.03 13.96
CA ARG A 148 3.23 -4.93 12.80
C ARG A 148 3.24 -4.15 11.49
N ARG A 149 4.01 -4.61 10.51
CA ARG A 149 3.99 -4.13 9.13
C ARG A 149 2.61 -4.38 8.50
N GLY A 150 2.29 -3.62 7.46
CA GLY A 150 1.12 -3.86 6.61
C GLY A 150 1.53 -4.39 5.25
N ILE A 151 1.04 -5.56 4.87
CA ILE A 151 1.42 -6.26 3.63
C ILE A 151 0.19 -6.55 2.75
N ALA A 152 -0.04 -7.79 2.31
CA ALA A 152 -1.12 -8.16 1.41
C ALA A 152 -2.53 -7.88 1.96
N GLY A 153 -2.72 -7.92 3.29
CA GLY A 153 -4.00 -7.65 3.94
C GLY A 153 -4.50 -6.22 3.77
N THR A 154 -3.63 -5.29 3.35
CA THR A 154 -4.02 -3.94 2.92
C THR A 154 -5.15 -3.96 1.91
N PHE A 155 -5.15 -4.91 0.98
CA PHE A 155 -6.21 -5.05 -0.02
C PHE A 155 -7.60 -5.20 0.61
N VAL A 156 -7.73 -6.04 1.64
CA VAL A 156 -9.00 -6.30 2.33
C VAL A 156 -9.48 -5.03 3.05
N VAL A 157 -8.59 -4.37 3.79
CA VAL A 157 -8.90 -3.15 4.54
C VAL A 157 -9.36 -2.03 3.59
N TYR A 158 -8.64 -1.82 2.49
CA TYR A 158 -8.99 -0.80 1.50
C TYR A 158 -10.31 -1.13 0.79
N LYS A 159 -10.57 -2.41 0.48
CA LYS A 159 -11.82 -2.84 -0.16
C LYS A 159 -13.04 -2.58 0.71
N ILE A 160 -12.92 -2.80 2.02
CA ILE A 160 -13.98 -2.52 3.00
C ILE A 160 -14.21 -1.02 3.11
N GLY A 161 -13.16 -0.23 3.31
CA GLY A 161 -13.27 1.23 3.40
C GLY A 161 -13.86 1.86 2.14
N GLY A 162 -13.33 1.48 0.97
CA GLY A 162 -13.83 1.96 -0.31
C GLY A 162 -15.28 1.56 -0.60
N ALA A 163 -15.71 0.37 -0.17
CA ALA A 163 -17.11 -0.06 -0.28
C ALA A 163 -18.02 0.76 0.65
N ALA A 164 -17.62 0.97 1.90
CA ALA A 164 -18.38 1.76 2.86
C ALA A 164 -18.55 3.21 2.39
N ALA A 165 -17.46 3.85 1.96
CA ALA A 165 -17.47 5.18 1.38
C ALA A 165 -18.39 5.27 0.13
N THR A 166 -18.31 4.28 -0.76
CA THR A 166 -19.17 4.22 -1.96
C THR A 166 -20.65 4.06 -1.62
N ARG A 167 -20.99 3.46 -0.48
CA ARG A 167 -22.36 3.33 0.04
C ARG A 167 -22.85 4.58 0.78
N GLY A 168 -22.04 5.64 0.84
CA GLY A 168 -22.39 6.89 1.52
C GLY A 168 -22.23 6.85 3.05
N ALA A 169 -21.42 5.94 3.58
CA ALA A 169 -21.06 5.99 5.00
C ALA A 169 -20.25 7.25 5.31
N ASP A 170 -20.48 7.82 6.50
CA ASP A 170 -19.71 8.95 7.02
C ASP A 170 -18.27 8.56 7.39
N LEU A 171 -17.43 9.58 7.65
CA LEU A 171 -16.00 9.41 7.89
C LEU A 171 -15.73 8.47 9.08
N ASP A 172 -16.45 8.67 10.18
CA ASP A 172 -16.32 7.86 11.40
C ASP A 172 -16.69 6.39 11.15
N THR A 173 -17.77 6.14 10.39
CA THR A 173 -18.17 4.78 10.03
C THR A 173 -17.16 4.12 9.10
N VAL A 174 -16.62 4.84 8.12
CA VAL A 174 -15.60 4.32 7.21
C VAL A 174 -14.34 3.95 7.99
N GLU A 175 -13.82 4.85 8.83
CA GLU A 175 -12.66 4.59 9.68
C GLU A 175 -12.90 3.38 10.58
N ARG A 176 -14.02 3.34 11.31
CA ARG A 176 -14.36 2.22 12.20
C ARG A 176 -14.41 0.88 11.47
N LEU A 177 -15.00 0.83 10.27
CA LEU A 177 -15.06 -0.40 9.47
C LEU A 177 -13.69 -0.83 8.96
N MET A 178 -12.83 0.11 8.57
CA MET A 178 -11.45 -0.20 8.18
C MET A 178 -10.63 -0.72 9.36
N LEU A 179 -10.76 -0.12 10.54
CA LEU A 179 -10.10 -0.60 11.76
C LEU A 179 -10.58 -1.99 12.15
N ALA A 180 -11.88 -2.26 12.05
CA ALA A 180 -12.44 -3.59 12.30
C ALA A 180 -11.92 -4.62 11.28
N ALA A 181 -11.85 -4.26 9.99
CA ALA A 181 -11.28 -5.12 8.96
C ALA A 181 -9.80 -5.40 9.22
N ASN A 182 -9.01 -4.39 9.61
CA ASN A 182 -7.60 -4.54 9.95
C ASN A 182 -7.43 -5.48 11.15
N ALA A 183 -8.23 -5.30 12.21
CA ALA A 183 -8.21 -6.16 13.40
C ALA A 183 -8.55 -7.63 13.09
N ALA A 184 -9.35 -7.89 12.04
CA ALA A 184 -9.73 -9.23 11.58
C ALA A 184 -8.84 -9.81 10.47
N THR A 185 -7.84 -9.06 9.98
CA THR A 185 -6.97 -9.49 8.87
C THR A 185 -5.61 -9.90 9.39
N ARG A 186 -5.11 -11.04 8.91
CA ARG A 186 -3.79 -11.59 9.22
C ARG A 186 -3.12 -12.07 7.95
N SER A 187 -1.82 -11.84 7.83
CA SER A 187 -1.00 -12.31 6.74
C SER A 187 0.34 -12.83 7.27
N PHE A 188 0.87 -13.85 6.59
CA PHE A 188 2.18 -14.41 6.86
C PHE A 188 2.84 -14.80 5.53
N GLY A 189 4.06 -14.31 5.29
CA GLY A 189 4.77 -14.49 4.02
C GLY A 189 5.90 -15.51 4.10
N VAL A 190 6.30 -16.02 2.94
CA VAL A 190 7.53 -16.81 2.75
C VAL A 190 8.21 -16.37 1.46
N ALA A 191 9.53 -16.28 1.47
CA ALA A 191 10.35 -15.91 0.32
C ALA A 191 11.33 -17.04 -0.03
N PHE A 192 11.55 -17.20 -1.33
CA PHE A 192 12.49 -18.18 -1.90
C PHE A 192 13.69 -17.50 -2.59
N ARG A 193 13.63 -16.18 -2.76
CA ARG A 193 14.65 -15.36 -3.41
C ARG A 193 14.38 -13.89 -3.13
N GLY A 194 15.43 -13.06 -3.11
CA GLY A 194 15.28 -11.62 -3.03
C GLY A 194 14.84 -10.95 -4.33
N CYS A 195 14.13 -9.83 -4.16
CA CYS A 195 13.81 -8.92 -5.24
C CYS A 195 15.06 -8.16 -5.70
N THR A 196 15.03 -7.63 -6.92
CA THR A 196 16.13 -6.83 -7.45
C THR A 196 15.61 -5.50 -7.98
N PHE A 197 16.23 -4.40 -7.58
CA PHE A 197 15.88 -3.09 -8.11
C PHE A 197 16.24 -2.95 -9.60
N PRO A 198 15.51 -2.09 -10.34
CA PRO A 198 15.96 -1.59 -11.63
C PRO A 198 17.41 -1.09 -11.55
N GLY A 199 18.23 -1.42 -12.53
CA GLY A 199 19.65 -1.04 -12.56
C GLY A 199 20.62 -1.82 -11.66
N ARG A 200 20.14 -2.66 -10.72
CA ARG A 200 21.02 -3.48 -9.87
C ARG A 200 21.36 -4.82 -10.51
N GLY A 201 22.62 -5.23 -10.49
CA GLY A 201 23.05 -6.55 -10.98
C GLY A 201 22.58 -7.73 -10.12
N GLU A 202 22.44 -7.50 -8.81
CA GLU A 202 22.19 -8.55 -7.81
C GLU A 202 20.94 -8.24 -6.96
N PRO A 203 20.28 -9.28 -6.41
CA PRO A 203 19.16 -9.11 -5.46
C PRO A 203 19.55 -8.32 -4.20
N LEU A 204 18.56 -7.71 -3.54
CA LEU A 204 18.75 -7.00 -2.27
C LEU A 204 19.17 -7.91 -1.12
N PHE A 205 18.75 -9.17 -1.19
CA PHE A 205 19.13 -10.23 -0.27
C PHE A 205 19.08 -11.56 -1.02
N ALA A 206 19.84 -12.54 -0.53
CA ALA A 206 19.83 -13.89 -1.07
C ALA A 206 19.08 -14.83 -0.12
N VAL A 207 18.39 -15.79 -0.71
CA VAL A 207 17.95 -17.00 -0.01
C VAL A 207 18.75 -18.12 -0.66
N GLU A 208 19.44 -18.91 0.16
CA GLU A 208 20.26 -20.03 -0.31
C GLU A 208 19.39 -21.05 -1.07
N ASP A 209 19.97 -21.68 -2.09
CA ASP A 209 19.28 -22.71 -2.86
C ASP A 209 18.83 -23.87 -1.95
N GLY A 210 17.55 -24.26 -2.08
CA GLY A 210 16.96 -25.27 -1.20
C GLY A 210 16.55 -24.75 0.19
N ARG A 211 16.53 -23.42 0.40
CA ARG A 211 16.08 -22.78 1.64
C ARG A 211 14.89 -21.85 1.39
N MET A 212 14.23 -21.45 2.47
CA MET A 212 13.09 -20.54 2.48
C MET A 212 13.19 -19.59 3.67
N GLU A 213 12.79 -18.34 3.49
CA GLU A 213 12.76 -17.31 4.53
C GLU A 213 11.31 -16.96 4.90
N PHE A 214 10.91 -17.30 6.11
CA PHE A 214 9.57 -16.99 6.64
C PHE A 214 9.51 -15.59 7.23
N GLY A 215 8.42 -14.88 6.96
CA GLY A 215 8.16 -13.56 7.53
C GLY A 215 9.02 -12.44 6.94
N LEU A 216 9.62 -12.66 5.76
CA LEU A 216 10.38 -11.64 5.07
C LEU A 216 9.43 -10.50 4.61
N GLY A 217 9.84 -9.26 4.82
CA GLY A 217 9.03 -8.09 4.49
C GLY A 217 9.01 -7.78 2.99
N ILE A 218 8.00 -7.04 2.53
CA ILE A 218 7.80 -6.74 1.10
C ILE A 218 8.91 -5.86 0.50
N HIS A 219 9.73 -5.20 1.32
CA HIS A 219 10.87 -4.40 0.87
C HIS A 219 12.21 -5.11 1.07
N GLY A 220 12.21 -6.37 1.50
CA GLY A 220 13.41 -7.14 1.80
C GLY A 220 13.88 -7.03 3.24
N GLU A 221 13.03 -6.57 4.16
CA GLU A 221 13.32 -6.62 5.59
C GLU A 221 13.49 -8.08 6.05
N PRO A 222 14.47 -8.39 6.92
CA PRO A 222 14.78 -9.76 7.32
C PRO A 222 13.56 -10.56 7.78
N GLY A 223 13.54 -11.85 7.43
CA GLY A 223 12.58 -12.80 7.95
C GLY A 223 12.81 -13.14 9.42
N VAL A 224 11.85 -13.85 10.01
CA VAL A 224 11.93 -14.34 11.40
C VAL A 224 12.56 -15.72 11.51
N ARG A 225 12.57 -16.50 10.41
CA ARG A 225 13.05 -17.88 10.42
C ARG A 225 13.46 -18.35 9.03
N SER A 226 14.68 -18.89 8.94
CA SER A 226 15.15 -19.65 7.80
C SER A 226 14.87 -21.14 7.97
N ALA A 227 14.44 -21.82 6.92
CA ALA A 227 14.22 -23.28 6.93
C ALA A 227 14.65 -23.92 5.61
N SER A 228 14.88 -25.23 5.63
CA SER A 228 15.02 -26.01 4.39
C SER A 228 13.71 -26.01 3.60
N TRP A 229 13.81 -26.17 2.29
CA TRP A 229 12.66 -26.39 1.42
C TRP A 229 11.81 -27.55 1.92
N MET A 230 10.49 -27.39 1.81
CA MET A 230 9.51 -28.43 2.13
C MET A 230 8.42 -28.50 1.06
N PRO A 231 7.73 -29.64 0.92
CA PRO A 231 6.60 -29.77 0.00
C PRO A 231 5.50 -28.74 0.29
N ALA A 232 4.77 -28.33 -0.74
CA ALA A 232 3.74 -27.29 -0.63
C ALA A 232 2.67 -27.57 0.43
N ALA A 233 2.30 -28.84 0.65
CA ALA A 233 1.33 -29.22 1.69
C ALA A 233 1.86 -28.97 3.11
N GLU A 234 3.15 -29.23 3.35
CA GLU A 234 3.79 -28.96 4.63
C GLU A 234 3.96 -27.46 4.84
N LEU A 235 4.39 -26.74 3.81
CA LEU A 235 4.47 -25.29 3.84
C LEU A 235 3.12 -24.64 4.15
N ALA A 236 2.03 -25.14 3.54
CA ALA A 236 0.69 -24.66 3.82
C ALA A 236 0.30 -24.88 5.30
N GLY A 237 0.63 -26.04 5.88
CA GLY A 237 0.44 -26.30 7.31
C GLY A 237 1.16 -25.27 8.18
N VAL A 238 2.45 -25.05 7.91
CA VAL A 238 3.26 -24.04 8.62
C VAL A 238 2.67 -22.63 8.54
N LEU A 239 2.13 -22.23 7.38
CA LEU A 239 1.53 -20.91 7.20
C LEU A 239 0.18 -20.78 7.90
N VAL A 240 -0.63 -21.85 7.93
CA VAL A 240 -1.93 -21.87 8.61
C VAL A 240 -1.75 -21.87 10.12
N ASP A 241 -0.82 -22.66 10.66
CA ASP A 241 -0.54 -22.74 12.10
C ASP A 241 -0.01 -21.42 12.68
N ALA A 242 0.54 -20.55 11.82
CA ALA A 242 1.03 -19.23 12.22
C ALA A 242 -0.09 -18.20 12.43
N VAL A 243 -1.32 -18.45 11.94
CA VAL A 243 -2.47 -17.51 11.93
C VAL A 243 -3.48 -17.86 13.01
#